data_AF-A0A0D2QMP4-F1
#
_entry.id   AF-A0A0D2QMP4-F1
#
_cell.length_a   1.000
_cell.length_b   1.000
_cell.length_c   1.000
_cell.angle_alpha   90.00
_cell.angle_beta   90.00
_cell.angle_gamma   90.00
#
_symmetry.space_group_name_H-M   'P 1'
#
loop_
_entity.id
_entity.type
_entity.pdbx_description
1 polymer ?
#
loop_
_entity_poly.entity_id
_entity_poly.type
_entity_poly.pdbx_seq_one_letter_code
_entity_poly.pdbx_strand_id
1 'polypeptide(L)'
;MEVNQQARCRELAKSSSFYSTVYSEIEEVGWDHLVRAGGDLSFLIFRVLDKKGRVHVMEIQLDKAYPRVPPMVSADVPYIFNLKWSMNSRLKNLVQQFEKHLEKLQGFWSTLDEIDRSLQIVDSKQASRAIPSRQIHVMSLDLGLEVQLITLVRITVVVRLSTACA
;
A
#
# COMPACT_ATOMS: atom_id res chain seq x y z
N MET A 1 -13.44 17.13 6.64
CA MET A 1 -13.72 15.77 7.13
C MET A 1 -12.74 15.33 8.24
N GLU A 2 -11.49 15.80 8.23
CA GLU A 2 -10.43 15.45 9.21
C GLU A 2 -10.73 15.89 10.66
N VAL A 3 -11.29 17.10 10.87
CA VAL A 3 -11.52 17.70 12.21
C VAL A 3 -12.39 16.82 13.14
N ASN A 4 -13.36 16.09 12.58
CA ASN A 4 -14.25 15.25 13.38
C ASN A 4 -13.56 13.97 13.88
N GLN A 5 -12.61 13.42 13.11
CA GLN A 5 -11.94 12.18 13.50
C GLN A 5 -11.00 12.39 14.68
N GLN A 6 -10.20 13.46 14.67
CA GLN A 6 -9.28 13.75 15.77
C GLN A 6 -10.02 13.98 17.09
N ALA A 7 -11.10 14.77 17.08
CA ALA A 7 -11.93 15.00 18.26
C ALA A 7 -12.51 13.70 18.81
N ARG A 8 -13.06 12.85 17.93
CA ARG A 8 -13.57 11.52 18.30
C ARG A 8 -12.50 10.63 18.93
N CYS A 9 -11.32 10.56 18.32
CA CYS A 9 -10.20 9.76 18.84
C CYS A 9 -9.73 10.29 20.19
N ARG A 10 -9.72 11.62 20.38
CA ARG A 10 -9.36 12.26 21.66
C ARG A 10 -10.35 11.91 22.77
N GLU A 11 -11.65 11.89 22.48
CA GLU A 11 -12.64 11.47 23.46
C GLU A 11 -12.49 9.99 23.83
N LEU A 12 -12.27 9.12 22.83
CA LEU A 12 -12.01 7.70 23.08
C LEU A 12 -10.74 7.45 23.91
N ALA A 13 -9.70 8.24 23.71
CA ALA A 13 -8.43 8.14 24.44
C ALA A 13 -8.62 8.23 25.97
N LYS A 14 -9.69 8.89 26.45
CA LYS A 14 -10.01 8.99 27.88
C LYS A 14 -10.56 7.70 28.48
N SER A 15 -11.02 6.75 27.65
CA SER A 15 -11.75 5.57 28.13
C SER A 15 -10.88 4.34 28.40
N SER A 16 -9.66 4.25 27.85
CA SER A 16 -8.74 3.16 28.15
C SER A 16 -7.27 3.51 27.86
N SER A 17 -6.34 2.79 28.48
CA SER A 17 -4.91 2.89 28.18
C SER A 17 -4.60 2.54 26.73
N PHE A 18 -5.26 1.52 26.17
CA PHE A 18 -5.11 1.14 24.77
C PHE A 18 -5.43 2.32 23.82
N TYR A 19 -6.57 2.97 24.00
CA TYR A 19 -6.94 4.11 23.14
C TYR A 19 -6.04 5.32 23.35
N SER A 20 -5.63 5.59 24.60
CA SER A 20 -4.69 6.65 24.90
C SER A 20 -3.34 6.45 24.19
N THR A 21 -2.81 5.23 24.22
CA THR A 21 -1.58 4.85 23.52
C THR A 21 -1.73 5.04 22.01
N VAL A 22 -2.79 4.49 21.40
CA VAL A 22 -3.00 4.61 19.95
C VAL A 22 -3.19 6.07 19.53
N TYR A 23 -3.94 6.86 20.30
CA TYR A 23 -4.11 8.30 20.04
C TYR A 23 -2.76 9.05 20.04
N SER A 24 -1.92 8.82 21.06
CA SER A 24 -0.58 9.41 21.14
C SER A 24 0.31 8.98 19.97
N GLU A 25 0.20 7.73 19.54
CA GLU A 25 0.97 7.23 18.39
C GLU A 25 0.52 7.83 17.05
N ILE A 26 -0.78 8.09 16.89
CA ILE A 26 -1.28 8.85 15.74
C ILE A 26 -0.73 10.28 15.77
N GLU A 27 -0.69 10.93 16.94
CA GLU A 27 -0.08 12.26 17.09
C GLU A 27 1.40 12.28 16.68
N GLU A 28 2.15 11.22 16.99
CA GLU A 28 3.56 11.10 16.63
C GLU A 28 3.82 10.84 15.15
N VAL A 29 2.88 10.17 14.48
CA VAL A 29 2.90 9.98 13.03
C VAL A 29 2.45 11.26 12.31
N GLY A 30 1.44 11.94 12.84
CA GLY A 30 0.82 13.13 12.26
C GLY A 30 -0.63 12.87 11.82
N TRP A 31 -1.56 13.72 12.25
CA TRP A 31 -2.98 13.61 11.93
C TRP A 31 -3.28 13.84 10.45
N ASP A 32 -2.45 14.63 9.78
CA ASP A 32 -2.55 14.82 8.34
C ASP A 32 -2.27 13.50 7.61
N HIS A 33 -1.39 12.63 8.09
CA HIS A 33 -1.17 11.33 7.45
C HIS A 33 -2.33 10.34 7.67
N LEU A 34 -3.21 10.56 8.65
CA LEU A 34 -4.33 9.66 8.94
C LEU A 34 -5.49 9.91 7.97
N VAL A 35 -5.80 8.91 7.14
CA VAL A 35 -6.98 8.93 6.26
C VAL A 35 -8.24 8.58 7.03
N ARG A 36 -8.17 7.51 7.83
CA ARG A 36 -9.32 7.00 8.59
C ARG A 36 -8.88 6.26 9.83
N ALA A 37 -9.62 6.46 10.93
CA ALA A 37 -9.57 5.57 12.09
C ALA A 37 -10.93 4.87 12.29
N GLY A 38 -10.88 3.58 12.60
CA GLY A 38 -12.04 2.77 12.98
C GLY A 38 -12.69 3.27 14.27
N GLY A 39 -13.94 2.87 14.48
CA GLY A 39 -14.75 3.28 15.64
C GLY A 39 -14.04 3.05 16.98
N ASP A 40 -13.38 1.91 17.11
CA ASP A 40 -12.67 1.47 18.32
C ASP A 40 -11.15 1.52 18.16
N LEU A 41 -10.62 2.30 17.21
CA LEU A 41 -9.17 2.42 16.94
C LEU A 41 -8.44 1.09 16.66
N SER A 42 -9.15 -0.03 16.46
CA SER A 42 -8.56 -1.31 16.07
C SER A 42 -8.15 -1.34 14.59
N PHE A 43 -8.56 -0.34 13.81
CA PHE A 43 -8.26 -0.22 12.40
C PHE A 43 -7.85 1.21 12.07
N LEU A 44 -6.73 1.37 11.36
CA LEU A 44 -6.20 2.67 10.96
C LEU A 44 -5.80 2.62 9.49
N ILE A 45 -5.99 3.72 8.78
CA ILE A 45 -5.53 3.92 7.41
C ILE A 45 -4.63 5.15 7.39
N PHE A 46 -3.38 4.97 6.97
CA PHE A 46 -2.42 6.05 6.77
C PHE A 46 -2.12 6.24 5.28
N ARG A 47 -1.97 7.50 4.86
CA ARG A 47 -1.39 7.88 3.57
C ARG A 47 0.09 8.17 3.74
N VAL A 48 0.92 7.61 2.86
CA VAL A 48 2.37 7.81 2.83
C VAL A 48 2.77 8.21 1.42
N LEU A 49 3.53 9.29 1.30
CA LEU A 49 4.07 9.73 0.01
C LEU A 49 5.44 9.09 -0.19
N ASP A 50 5.67 8.53 -1.39
CA ASP A 50 7.01 8.12 -1.77
C ASP A 50 7.86 9.30 -2.30
N LYS A 51 9.14 9.04 -2.61
CA LYS A 51 10.08 10.06 -3.11
C LYS A 51 9.69 10.69 -4.44
N LYS A 52 8.77 10.08 -5.19
CA LYS A 52 8.23 10.61 -6.45
C LYS A 52 6.87 11.28 -6.26
N GLY A 53 6.42 11.46 -5.02
CA GLY A 53 5.13 12.08 -4.69
C GLY A 53 3.92 11.18 -4.96
N ARG A 54 4.12 9.87 -5.19
CA ARG A 54 3.01 8.93 -5.33
C ARG A 54 2.43 8.64 -3.95
N VAL A 55 1.10 8.67 -3.86
CA VAL A 55 0.37 8.35 -2.64
C VAL A 55 0.22 6.83 -2.52
N HIS A 56 0.66 6.29 -1.39
CA HIS A 56 0.46 4.90 -0.99
C HIS A 56 -0.44 4.87 0.24
N VAL A 57 -1.40 3.94 0.26
CA VAL A 57 -2.31 3.75 1.38
C VAL A 57 -1.90 2.49 2.13
N MET A 58 -1.71 2.63 3.44
CA MET A 58 -1.38 1.54 4.34
C MET A 58 -2.51 1.36 5.34
N GLU A 59 -3.05 0.15 5.37
CA GLU A 59 -4.08 -0.26 6.31
C GLU A 59 -3.43 -1.06 7.44
N ILE A 60 -3.85 -0.76 8.67
CA ILE A 60 -3.28 -1.32 9.89
C ILE A 60 -4.43 -1.86 10.73
N GLN A 61 -4.31 -3.11 11.18
CA GLN A 61 -5.20 -3.71 12.18
C GLN A 61 -4.43 -3.94 13.48
N LEU A 62 -5.02 -3.49 14.59
CA LEU A 62 -4.50 -3.57 15.94
C LEU A 62 -5.32 -4.56 16.76
N ASP A 63 -4.64 -5.57 17.30
CA ASP A 63 -5.22 -6.46 18.29
C ASP A 63 -5.38 -5.76 19.65
N LYS A 64 -6.31 -6.22 20.49
CA LYS A 64 -6.50 -5.65 21.84
C LYS A 64 -5.28 -5.86 22.75
N ALA A 65 -4.41 -6.83 22.44
CA ALA A 65 -3.14 -7.05 23.12
C ALA A 65 -1.99 -6.19 22.57
N TYR A 66 -2.24 -5.24 21.67
CA TYR A 66 -1.23 -4.28 21.20
C TYR A 66 -0.57 -3.53 22.37
N PRO A 67 0.76 -3.29 22.34
CA PRO A 67 1.73 -3.62 21.29
C PRO A 67 2.40 -5.00 21.46
N ARG A 68 1.91 -5.86 22.37
CA ARG A 68 2.48 -7.20 22.60
C ARG A 68 2.35 -8.09 21.38
N VAL A 69 1.21 -7.99 20.70
CA VAL A 69 0.99 -8.59 19.37
C VAL A 69 1.29 -7.52 18.32
N PRO A 70 2.10 -7.83 17.28
CA PRO A 70 2.38 -6.88 16.22
C PRO A 70 1.11 -6.56 15.43
N PRO A 71 1.01 -5.34 14.90
CA PRO A 71 -0.09 -4.98 14.00
C PRO A 71 -0.04 -5.79 12.71
N MET A 72 -1.21 -6.08 12.15
CA MET A 72 -1.32 -6.60 10.78
C MET A 72 -1.33 -5.44 9.80
N VAL A 73 -0.63 -5.59 8.68
CA VAL A 73 -0.42 -4.51 7.69
C VAL A 73 -0.77 -5.00 6.29
N SER A 74 -1.55 -4.21 5.57
CA SER A 74 -1.83 -4.38 4.14
C SER A 74 -1.66 -3.05 3.40
N ALA A 75 -1.28 -3.14 2.13
CA ALA A 75 -1.10 -1.99 1.24
C ALA A 75 -1.14 -2.47 -0.22
N ASP A 76 -1.42 -1.56 -1.16
CA ASP A 76 -1.36 -1.81 -2.61
C ASP A 76 0.10 -1.84 -3.10
N VAL A 77 0.85 -2.84 -2.65
CA VAL A 77 2.27 -3.05 -2.97
C VAL A 77 2.49 -4.48 -3.46
N PRO A 78 3.49 -4.75 -4.32
CA PRO A 78 3.68 -6.08 -4.91
C PRO A 78 3.96 -7.18 -3.88
N TYR A 79 4.53 -6.81 -2.72
CA TYR A 79 4.66 -7.66 -1.55
C TYR A 79 4.79 -6.80 -0.30
N ILE A 80 4.35 -7.34 0.84
CA ILE A 80 4.47 -6.67 2.15
C ILE A 80 5.86 -6.96 2.74
N PHE A 81 6.42 -5.97 3.44
CA PHE A 81 7.71 -6.09 4.11
C PHE A 81 7.61 -6.93 5.39
N ASN A 82 8.73 -7.55 5.79
CA ASN A 82 8.82 -8.24 7.07
C ASN A 82 8.91 -7.21 8.21
N LEU A 83 7.78 -6.90 8.83
CA LEU A 83 7.69 -5.95 9.94
C LEU A 83 8.59 -6.40 11.11
N LYS A 84 9.54 -5.55 11.48
CA LYS A 84 10.31 -5.70 12.72
C LYS A 84 9.54 -5.02 13.84
N TRP A 85 9.12 -5.81 14.82
CA TRP A 85 8.27 -5.35 15.91
C TRP A 85 8.75 -5.89 17.26
N SER A 86 8.54 -5.09 18.30
CA SER A 86 8.78 -5.40 19.70
C SER A 86 7.75 -4.67 20.56
N MET A 87 7.66 -5.00 21.86
CA MET A 87 6.73 -4.31 22.78
C MET A 87 7.02 -2.80 22.95
N ASN A 88 8.21 -2.34 22.55
CA ASN A 88 8.58 -0.92 22.58
C ASN A 88 8.37 -0.23 21.21
N SER A 89 7.94 -0.99 20.20
CA SER A 89 7.65 -0.44 18.88
C SER A 89 6.30 0.29 18.89
N ARG A 90 6.21 1.33 18.06
CA ARG A 90 5.03 2.19 17.93
C ARG A 90 4.66 2.38 16.45
N LEU A 91 3.50 2.94 16.15
CA LEU A 91 3.05 3.18 14.76
C LEU A 91 4.08 3.94 13.92
N LYS A 92 4.81 4.89 14.52
CA LYS A 92 5.89 5.61 13.83
C LYS A 92 7.01 4.70 13.31
N ASN A 93 7.38 3.67 14.08
CA ASN A 93 8.39 2.69 13.64
C ASN A 93 7.89 1.86 12.45
N LEU A 94 6.59 1.57 12.41
CA LEU A 94 5.94 0.87 11.30
C LEU A 94 5.92 1.73 10.04
N VAL A 95 5.48 2.99 10.15
CA VAL A 95 5.47 3.95 9.04
C VAL A 95 6.87 4.13 8.45
N GLN A 96 7.90 4.29 9.29
CA GLN A 96 9.29 4.39 8.83
C GLN A 96 9.78 3.13 8.09
N GLN A 97 9.37 1.94 8.54
CA GLN A 97 9.70 0.70 7.84
C GLN A 97 8.96 0.59 6.51
N PHE A 98 7.71 1.05 6.45
CA PHE A 98 6.94 1.11 5.21
C PHE A 98 7.57 2.10 4.22
N GLU A 99 7.96 3.31 4.65
CA GLU A 99 8.68 4.27 3.80
C GLU A 99 9.95 3.67 3.19
N LYS A 100 10.79 3.00 4.00
CA LYS A 100 11.98 2.27 3.51
C LYS A 100 11.64 1.14 2.54
N HIS A 101 10.48 0.53 2.68
CA HIS A 101 9.98 -0.47 1.74
C HIS A 101 9.57 0.18 0.42
N LEU A 102 8.84 1.30 0.46
CA LEU A 102 8.49 2.09 -0.72
C LEU A 102 9.73 2.54 -1.50
N GLU A 103 10.82 2.89 -0.80
CA GLU A 103 12.11 3.25 -1.43
C GLU A 103 12.70 2.12 -2.29
N LYS A 104 12.59 0.86 -1.84
CA LYS A 104 13.09 -0.31 -2.58
C LYS A 104 12.26 -0.59 -3.84
N LEU A 105 10.99 -0.22 -3.82
CA LEU A 105 10.03 -0.45 -4.91
C LEU A 105 10.02 0.68 -5.94
N GLN A 106 10.84 1.73 -5.77
CA GLN A 106 10.86 2.87 -6.69
C GLN A 106 11.19 2.46 -8.13
N GLY A 107 12.17 1.57 -8.32
CA GLY A 107 12.53 1.06 -9.65
C GLY A 107 11.36 0.34 -10.31
N PHE A 108 10.74 -0.58 -9.58
CA PHE A 108 9.57 -1.35 -10.02
C PHE A 108 8.43 -0.44 -10.50
N TRP A 109 7.98 0.50 -9.67
CA TRP A 109 6.89 1.39 -10.07
C TRP A 109 7.29 2.38 -11.15
N SER A 110 8.56 2.78 -11.25
CA SER A 110 9.03 3.65 -12.34
C SER A 110 8.95 2.93 -13.69
N THR A 111 9.28 1.64 -13.72
CA THR A 111 9.12 0.80 -14.92
C THR A 111 7.65 0.62 -15.27
N LEU A 112 6.78 0.38 -14.28
CA LEU A 112 5.33 0.34 -14.53
C LEU A 112 4.81 1.68 -15.05
N ASP A 113 5.20 2.81 -14.47
CA ASP A 113 4.82 4.14 -14.97
C ASP A 113 5.29 4.37 -16.41
N GLU A 114 6.45 3.85 -16.80
CA GLU A 114 6.95 3.95 -18.17
C GLU A 114 6.15 3.09 -19.15
N ILE A 115 5.83 1.85 -18.77
CA ILE A 115 4.94 0.95 -19.53
C ILE A 115 3.57 1.61 -19.70
N ASP A 116 2.97 2.07 -18.60
CA ASP A 116 1.63 2.65 -18.56
C ASP A 116 1.54 3.94 -19.39
N ARG A 117 2.64 4.70 -19.51
CA ARG A 117 2.72 5.89 -20.39
C ARG A 117 2.98 5.55 -21.85
N SER A 118 3.78 4.54 -22.13
CA SER A 118 4.27 4.24 -23.49
C SER A 118 3.34 3.33 -24.27
N LEU A 119 2.50 2.55 -23.59
CA LEU A 119 1.64 1.54 -24.20
C LEU A 119 0.18 1.80 -23.87
N GLN A 120 -0.71 1.60 -24.84
CA GLN A 120 -2.15 1.71 -24.62
C GLN A 120 -2.64 0.48 -23.85
N ILE A 121 -2.80 0.64 -22.53
CA ILE A 121 -3.32 -0.40 -21.63
C ILE A 121 -4.81 -0.56 -21.87
N VAL A 122 -5.25 -1.81 -22.06
CA VAL A 122 -6.64 -2.15 -22.41
C VAL A 122 -7.56 -2.11 -21.18
N ASP A 123 -7.05 -2.44 -19.99
CA ASP A 123 -7.85 -2.50 -18.76
C ASP A 123 -7.28 -1.61 -17.64
N SER A 124 -8.05 -0.62 -17.22
CA SER A 124 -7.69 0.31 -16.14
C SER A 124 -7.58 -0.38 -14.77
N LYS A 125 -8.21 -1.55 -14.56
CA LYS A 125 -8.09 -2.30 -13.30
C LYS A 125 -6.69 -2.85 -13.06
N GLN A 126 -5.86 -2.96 -14.09
CA GLN A 126 -4.46 -3.36 -13.97
C GLN A 126 -3.52 -2.24 -13.53
N ALA A 127 -4.00 -0.99 -13.37
CA ALA A 127 -3.16 0.12 -12.89
C ALA A 127 -2.83 0.06 -11.38
N SER A 128 -3.28 -0.98 -10.67
CA SER A 128 -2.88 -1.22 -9.27
C SER A 128 -1.35 -1.32 -9.15
N ARG A 129 -0.84 -0.78 -8.04
CA ARG A 129 0.58 -0.77 -7.71
C ARG A 129 1.06 -2.10 -7.14
N ALA A 130 0.15 -2.98 -6.73
CA ALA A 130 0.45 -4.35 -6.34
C ALA A 130 0.58 -5.31 -7.53
N ILE A 131 -0.11 -5.04 -8.64
CA ILE A 131 -0.14 -5.96 -9.79
C ILE A 131 1.13 -5.75 -10.64
N PRO A 132 2.00 -6.77 -10.80
CA PRO A 132 3.21 -6.65 -11.62
C PRO A 132 2.95 -6.89 -13.12
N SER A 133 1.77 -7.39 -13.50
CA SER A 133 1.38 -7.68 -14.89
C SER A 133 0.62 -6.50 -15.54
N ARG A 134 0.78 -6.36 -16.86
CA ARG A 134 0.10 -5.37 -17.71
C ARG A 134 -0.27 -6.00 -19.05
N GLN A 135 -1.54 -5.96 -19.40
CA GLN A 135 -2.07 -6.34 -20.71
C GLN A 135 -2.01 -5.13 -21.63
N ILE A 136 -1.36 -5.31 -22.78
CA ILE A 136 -1.09 -4.24 -23.73
C ILE A 136 -1.78 -4.57 -25.05
N HIS A 137 -2.33 -3.55 -25.70
CA HIS A 137 -2.84 -3.72 -27.06
C HIS A 137 -1.70 -3.49 -28.06
N VAL A 138 -1.30 -4.53 -28.79
CA VAL A 138 -0.37 -4.37 -29.92
C VAL A 138 -1.21 -4.24 -31.18
N MET A 139 -1.25 -3.05 -31.77
CA MET A 139 -1.98 -2.80 -33.02
C MET A 139 -1.19 -3.36 -34.20
N SER A 140 -1.27 -4.67 -34.44
CA SER A 140 -0.82 -5.31 -35.68
C SER A 140 -1.68 -6.56 -35.91
N LEU A 141 -2.67 -6.42 -36.80
CA LEU A 141 -3.57 -7.46 -37.35
C LEU A 141 -4.15 -8.46 -36.32
N ASP A 142 -5.39 -8.20 -35.87
CA ASP A 142 -6.36 -9.18 -35.33
C ASP A 142 -5.86 -10.32 -34.41
N LEU A 143 -4.87 -10.07 -33.54
CA LEU A 143 -4.44 -11.00 -32.51
C LEU A 143 -4.31 -10.27 -31.17
N GLY A 144 -5.25 -10.53 -30.27
CA GLY A 144 -5.18 -10.09 -28.86
C GLY A 144 -4.01 -10.77 -28.17
N LEU A 145 -2.96 -10.00 -27.88
CA LEU A 145 -1.77 -10.47 -27.18
C LEU A 145 -1.89 -10.20 -25.68
N GLU A 146 -1.65 -11.23 -24.86
CA GLU A 146 -1.50 -11.07 -23.42
C GLU A 146 -0.01 -11.08 -23.07
N VAL A 147 0.52 -9.96 -22.60
CA VAL A 147 1.90 -9.90 -22.10
C VAL A 147 1.88 -10.09 -20.59
N GLN A 148 2.48 -11.18 -20.12
CA GLN A 148 2.71 -11.41 -18.70
C GLN A 148 4.17 -11.06 -18.39
N LEU A 149 4.42 -9.92 -17.76
CA LEU A 149 5.70 -9.69 -17.11
C LEU A 149 5.74 -10.51 -15.82
N ILE A 150 6.44 -11.64 -15.87
CA ILE A 150 6.86 -12.37 -14.67
C ILE A 150 8.36 -12.12 -14.54
N THR A 151 8.80 -11.52 -13.44
CA THR A 151 9.75 -12.10 -12.45
C THR A 151 10.42 -10.99 -11.62
N LEU A 152 10.62 -11.27 -10.32
CA LEU A 152 11.64 -10.62 -9.49
C LEU A 152 13.00 -10.60 -10.22
N VAL A 153 13.57 -9.39 -10.37
CA VAL A 153 15.00 -9.12 -10.67
C VAL A 153 15.50 -9.26 -12.12
N ARG A 154 14.73 -9.79 -13.10
CA ARG A 154 15.05 -9.60 -14.53
C ARG A 154 13.75 -9.45 -15.33
N ILE A 155 13.67 -8.39 -16.12
CA ILE A 155 12.54 -8.15 -17.03
C ILE A 155 12.58 -9.23 -18.11
N THR A 156 11.82 -10.30 -17.91
CA THR A 156 11.48 -11.26 -18.97
C THR A 156 10.07 -10.91 -19.43
N VAL A 157 9.96 -10.33 -20.62
CA VAL A 157 8.66 -10.13 -21.28
C VAL A 157 8.22 -11.48 -21.80
N VAL A 158 7.30 -12.15 -21.10
CA VAL A 158 6.68 -13.38 -21.61
C VAL A 158 5.43 -12.98 -22.39
N VAL A 159 5.55 -12.97 -23.72
CA VAL A 159 4.40 -12.82 -24.61
C VAL A 159 3.68 -14.16 -24.66
N ARG A 160 2.46 -14.24 -24.11
CA ARG A 160 1.57 -15.39 -24.35
C ARG A 160 0.63 -15.02 -25.50
N LEU A 161 0.84 -15.68 -26.63
CA LEU A 161 -0.14 -15.73 -27.70
C LEU A 161 -1.31 -16.59 -27.22
N SER A 162 -2.47 -15.98 -26.95
CA SER A 162 -3.71 -16.74 -26.84
C SER A 162 -4.28 -16.86 -28.25
N THR A 163 -4.15 -18.04 -28.86
CA THR A 163 -4.89 -18.34 -30.07
C THR A 163 -6.34 -18.57 -29.67
N ALA A 164 -7.22 -17.61 -29.95
CA ALA A 164 -8.64 -17.90 -30.00
C ALA A 164 -8.84 -18.92 -31.14
N CYS A 165 -9.23 -20.15 -30.80
CA CYS A 165 -9.68 -21.11 -31.80
C CYS A 165 -10.89 -20.52 -32.54
N ALA A 166 -10.85 -20.65 -33.86
CA ALA A 166 -11.90 -20.26 -34.80
C ALA A 166 -13.24 -20.96 -34.54
#